data_AF-I7GJS0-F1
#
_entry.id   AF-I7GJS0-F1
#
_cell.length_a   1.000
_cell.length_b   1.000
_cell.length_c   1.000
_cell.angle_alpha   90.00
_cell.angle_beta   90.00
_cell.angle_gamma   90.00
#
_symmetry.space_group_name_H-M   'P 1'
#
loop_
_entity.id
_entity.type
_entity.pdbx_description
1 polymer ?
#
loop_
_entity_poly.entity_id
_entity_poly.type
_entity_poly.pdbx_seq_one_letter_code
_entity_poly.pdbx_strand_id
1 'polypeptide(L)'
;MQAELQKKQEELETLQSINKKLELKVKEQKDYWETELLQLKEQNQKMSSENEKMGIRVDQLQAQLSTQEKEMEKLVQGDQDKTEQLEHLKKENGHLFLSLTEQRKDQKKLEQTVEEMKQNETTAMKKQQELTDENFDLSRRLSEKKMIYNALQREKERLEGENDLLKRENSRLLSYMGLDFNSLPYQVPTSDEGGAGQNPGLVYGNPYSGIQESSSPSQLSIKKCPICKADDICDHTLEQQQMQALCLNCPICDKIFPATEKQIFEDHVFCHSL
;
A
#
# COMPACT_ATOMS: atom_id res chain seq x y z
N MET A 1 47.11 -14.80 140.86
CA MET A 1 46.45 -16.12 140.78
C MET A 1 44.92 -16.04 140.82
N GLN A 2 44.22 -15.73 141.93
CA GLN A 2 42.74 -15.78 141.98
C GLN A 2 42.05 -14.70 141.13
N ALA A 3 42.52 -13.45 141.17
CA ALA A 3 41.99 -12.35 140.35
C ALA A 3 42.25 -12.53 138.83
N GLU A 4 43.38 -13.14 138.46
CA GLU A 4 43.67 -13.49 137.06
C GLU A 4 42.74 -14.58 136.54
N LEU A 5 42.40 -15.55 137.38
CA LEU A 5 41.51 -16.66 137.03
C LEU A 5 40.07 -16.16 136.80
N GLN A 6 39.63 -15.20 137.61
CA GLN A 6 38.32 -14.55 137.47
C GLN A 6 38.26 -13.68 136.21
N LYS A 7 39.31 -12.90 135.91
CA LYS A 7 39.43 -12.15 134.65
C LYS A 7 39.43 -13.08 133.43
N LYS A 8 40.11 -14.23 133.52
CA LYS A 8 40.13 -15.24 132.46
C LYS A 8 38.76 -15.90 132.25
N GLN A 9 37.97 -16.06 133.31
CA GLN A 9 36.59 -16.55 133.22
C GLN A 9 35.66 -15.55 132.51
N GLU A 10 35.73 -14.26 132.86
CA GLU A 10 34.96 -13.19 132.21
C GLU A 10 35.35 -13.03 130.72
N GLU A 11 36.65 -13.12 130.40
CA GLU A 11 37.14 -13.16 129.01
C GLU A 11 36.59 -14.36 128.24
N LEU A 12 36.46 -15.53 128.87
CA LEU A 12 35.90 -16.72 128.25
C LEU A 12 34.39 -16.56 127.96
N GLU A 13 33.62 -16.02 128.90
CA GLU A 13 32.18 -15.81 128.75
C GLU A 13 31.85 -14.75 127.68
N THR A 14 32.64 -13.66 127.63
CA THR A 14 32.51 -12.65 126.56
C THR A 14 32.85 -13.22 125.20
N LEU A 15 33.93 -14.01 125.08
CA LEU A 15 34.27 -14.73 123.84
C LEU A 15 33.17 -15.71 123.43
N GLN A 16 32.58 -16.45 124.36
CA GLN A 16 31.45 -17.35 124.08
C GLN A 16 30.22 -16.59 123.56
N SER A 17 29.89 -15.43 124.16
CA SER A 17 28.80 -14.57 123.70
C SER A 17 29.05 -14.02 122.29
N ILE A 18 30.28 -13.55 122.03
CA ILE A 18 30.69 -13.08 120.71
C ILE A 18 30.61 -14.21 119.68
N ASN A 19 31.07 -15.41 120.03
CA ASN A 19 31.06 -16.56 119.14
C ASN A 19 29.63 -16.96 118.75
N LYS A 20 28.71 -17.03 119.72
CA LYS A 20 27.28 -17.27 119.45
C LYS A 20 26.67 -16.21 118.53
N LYS A 21 27.04 -14.94 118.71
CA LYS A 21 26.56 -13.84 117.86
C LYS A 21 27.13 -13.91 116.44
N LEU A 22 28.38 -14.33 116.28
CA LEU A 22 28.99 -14.57 114.99
C LEU A 22 28.35 -15.77 114.28
N GLU A 23 28.10 -16.88 114.98
CA GLU A 23 27.40 -18.05 114.45
C GLU A 23 26.00 -17.67 113.92
N LEU A 24 25.25 -16.87 114.66
CA LEU A 24 23.94 -16.35 114.22
C LEU A 24 24.07 -15.51 112.94
N LYS A 25 25.01 -14.57 112.89
CA LYS A 25 25.23 -13.74 111.69
C LYS A 25 25.66 -14.54 110.47
N VAL A 26 26.53 -15.54 110.65
CA VAL A 26 26.96 -16.43 109.57
C VAL A 26 25.76 -17.23 109.05
N LYS A 27 24.88 -17.67 109.95
CA LYS A 27 23.65 -18.38 109.57
C LYS A 27 22.68 -17.47 108.82
N GLU A 28 22.42 -16.27 109.32
CA GLU A 28 21.57 -15.27 108.63
C GLU A 28 22.11 -14.91 107.24
N GLN A 29 23.43 -14.68 107.13
CA GLN A 29 24.05 -14.46 105.82
C GLN A 29 23.90 -15.67 104.91
N LYS A 30 24.13 -16.89 105.43
CA LYS A 30 23.98 -18.11 104.65
C LYS A 30 22.55 -18.25 104.11
N ASP A 31 21.55 -18.07 104.96
CA ASP A 31 20.14 -18.13 104.58
C ASP A 31 19.80 -17.06 103.53
N TYR A 32 20.32 -15.84 103.70
CA TYR A 32 20.19 -14.75 102.71
C TYR A 32 20.78 -15.14 101.35
N TRP A 33 22.05 -15.58 101.30
CA TRP A 33 22.71 -16.00 100.07
C TRP A 33 22.02 -17.21 99.41
N GLU A 34 21.49 -18.15 100.19
CA GLU A 34 20.72 -19.28 99.67
C GLU A 34 19.43 -18.83 98.98
N THR A 35 18.71 -17.85 99.54
CA THR A 35 17.52 -17.29 98.90
C THR A 35 17.84 -16.53 97.61
N GLU A 36 18.90 -15.72 97.60
CA GLU A 36 19.32 -14.96 96.41
C GLU A 36 19.79 -15.91 95.30
N LEU A 37 20.52 -16.96 95.64
CA LEU A 37 20.91 -18.01 94.71
C LEU A 37 19.71 -18.73 94.09
N LEU A 38 18.67 -19.00 94.88
CA LEU A 38 17.44 -19.65 94.40
C LEU A 38 16.70 -18.74 93.41
N GLN A 39 16.58 -17.45 93.73
CA GLN A 39 15.92 -16.46 92.90
C GLN A 39 16.65 -16.28 91.55
N LEU A 40 17.98 -16.22 91.56
CA LEU A 40 18.78 -16.14 90.34
C LEU A 40 18.63 -17.40 89.46
N LYS A 41 18.53 -18.59 90.06
CA LYS A 41 18.28 -19.83 89.31
C LYS A 41 16.93 -19.81 88.62
N GLU A 42 15.88 -19.37 89.31
CA GLU A 42 14.54 -19.27 88.74
C GLU A 42 14.50 -18.25 87.59
N GLN A 43 15.13 -17.09 87.76
CA GLN A 43 15.25 -16.10 86.69
C GLN A 43 16.02 -16.63 85.47
N ASN A 44 17.13 -17.32 85.68
CA ASN A 44 17.88 -17.95 84.59
C ASN A 44 17.07 -19.02 83.86
N GLN A 45 16.31 -19.84 84.60
CA GLN A 45 15.46 -20.85 83.99
C GLN A 45 14.34 -20.22 83.15
N LYS A 46 13.72 -19.14 83.66
CA LYS A 46 12.72 -18.37 82.92
C LYS A 46 13.32 -17.78 81.63
N MET A 47 14.46 -17.09 81.74
CA MET A 47 15.15 -16.52 80.57
C MET A 47 15.55 -17.59 79.55
N SER A 48 16.04 -18.74 80.01
CA SER A 48 16.37 -19.87 79.12
C SER A 48 15.13 -20.36 78.36
N SER A 49 13.99 -20.50 79.03
CA SER A 49 12.75 -20.95 78.39
C SER A 49 12.19 -19.92 77.39
N GLU A 50 12.38 -18.63 77.66
CA GLU A 50 11.97 -17.56 76.75
C GLU A 50 12.90 -17.48 75.54
N ASN A 51 14.20 -17.67 75.75
CA ASN A 51 15.18 -17.73 74.68
C ASN A 51 14.95 -18.92 73.73
N GLU A 52 14.57 -20.08 74.27
CA GLU A 52 14.19 -21.24 73.46
C GLU A 52 12.93 -20.96 72.62
N LYS A 53 11.89 -20.37 73.22
CA LYS A 53 10.68 -19.93 72.48
C LYS A 53 11.00 -18.92 71.39
N MET A 54 11.94 -18.01 71.66
CA MET A 54 12.38 -17.01 70.69
C MET A 54 13.14 -17.68 69.54
N GLY A 55 14.02 -18.64 69.83
CA GLY A 55 14.72 -19.45 68.83
C GLY A 55 13.74 -20.12 67.86
N ILE A 56 12.71 -20.81 68.38
CA ILE A 56 11.68 -21.45 67.54
C ILE A 56 10.97 -20.44 66.63
N ARG A 57 10.66 -19.24 67.13
CA ARG A 57 10.03 -18.18 66.33
C ARG A 57 10.96 -17.67 65.23
N VAL A 58 12.25 -17.52 65.53
CA VAL A 58 13.26 -17.14 64.54
C VAL A 58 13.35 -18.20 63.44
N ASP A 59 13.42 -19.49 63.80
CA ASP A 59 13.45 -20.58 62.82
C ASP A 59 12.20 -20.61 61.94
N GLN A 60 11.03 -20.37 62.54
CA GLN A 60 9.76 -20.30 61.81
C GLN A 60 9.74 -19.13 60.81
N LEU A 61 10.20 -17.94 61.23
CA LEU A 61 10.30 -16.77 60.36
C LEU A 61 11.33 -16.99 59.24
N GLN A 62 12.46 -17.62 59.53
CA GLN A 62 13.48 -17.98 58.54
C GLN A 62 12.89 -18.89 57.45
N ALA A 63 12.10 -19.90 57.83
CA ALA A 63 11.45 -20.81 56.89
C ALA A 63 10.38 -20.10 56.04
N GLN A 64 9.62 -19.17 56.63
CA GLN A 64 8.64 -18.37 55.89
C GLN A 64 9.30 -17.45 54.88
N LEU A 65 10.35 -16.73 55.28
CA LEU A 65 11.12 -15.85 54.40
C LEU A 65 11.74 -16.62 53.23
N SER A 66 12.34 -17.79 53.50
CA SER A 66 12.90 -18.65 52.44
C SER A 66 11.84 -19.15 51.46
N THR A 67 10.63 -19.44 51.95
CA THR A 67 9.51 -19.86 51.09
C THR A 67 9.07 -18.70 50.19
N GLN A 68 8.88 -17.52 50.77
CA GLN A 68 8.46 -16.33 50.05
C GLN A 68 9.51 -15.87 49.03
N GLU A 69 10.81 -15.98 49.36
CA GLU A 69 11.91 -15.69 48.45
C GLU A 69 11.86 -16.59 47.20
N LYS A 70 11.63 -17.89 47.38
CA LYS A 70 11.48 -18.83 46.25
C LYS A 70 10.24 -18.56 45.40
N GLU A 71 9.14 -18.14 46.01
CA GLU A 71 7.95 -17.75 45.27
C GLU A 71 8.19 -16.48 44.46
N MET A 72 8.86 -15.48 45.05
CA MET A 72 9.27 -14.26 44.35
C MET A 72 10.23 -14.56 43.20
N GLU A 73 11.21 -15.43 43.39
CA GLU A 73 12.15 -15.85 42.34
C GLU A 73 11.43 -16.51 41.15
N LYS A 74 10.44 -17.38 41.42
CA LYS A 74 9.62 -17.99 40.36
C LYS A 74 8.80 -16.96 39.59
N LEU A 75 8.23 -15.97 40.27
CA LEU A 75 7.47 -14.90 39.62
C LEU A 75 8.38 -14.04 38.74
N VAL A 76 9.55 -13.64 39.25
CA VAL A 76 10.54 -12.87 38.49
C VAL A 76 11.01 -13.62 37.26
N GLN A 77 11.33 -14.91 37.38
CA GLN A 77 11.71 -15.73 36.23
C GLN A 77 10.57 -15.82 35.20
N GLY A 78 9.34 -16.04 35.66
CA GLY A 78 8.17 -16.09 34.77
C GLY A 78 7.90 -14.78 34.04
N ASP A 79 8.14 -13.64 34.67
CA ASP A 79 8.01 -12.33 34.03
C ASP A 79 9.13 -12.06 33.02
N GLN A 80 10.35 -12.54 33.32
CA GLN A 80 11.48 -12.46 32.40
C GLN A 80 11.22 -13.32 31.14
N ASP A 81 10.79 -14.57 31.31
CA ASP A 81 10.46 -15.47 30.19
C ASP A 81 9.34 -14.89 29.30
N LYS A 82 8.30 -14.32 29.90
CA LYS A 82 7.21 -13.64 29.16
C LYS A 82 7.72 -12.42 28.40
N THR A 83 8.64 -11.65 28.99
CA THR A 83 9.24 -10.48 28.35
C THR A 83 10.05 -10.90 27.13
N GLU A 84 10.83 -11.97 27.22
CA GLU A 84 11.57 -12.53 26.08
C GLU A 84 10.65 -13.04 24.97
N GLN A 85 9.57 -13.75 25.31
CA GLN A 85 8.55 -14.17 24.34
C GLN A 85 7.89 -12.98 23.64
N LEU A 86 7.56 -11.91 24.37
CA LEU A 86 6.98 -10.71 23.80
C LEU A 86 7.96 -10.01 22.84
N GLU A 87 9.24 -9.96 23.19
CA GLU A 87 10.27 -9.40 22.31
C GLU A 87 10.43 -10.21 21.02
N HIS A 88 10.38 -11.54 21.11
CA HIS A 88 10.40 -12.42 19.93
C HIS A 88 9.21 -12.16 19.01
N LEU A 89 7.98 -12.17 19.56
CA LEU A 89 6.76 -11.88 18.80
C LEU A 89 6.80 -10.48 18.18
N LYS A 90 7.38 -9.49 18.86
CA LYS A 90 7.56 -8.14 18.32
C LYS A 90 8.49 -8.14 17.11
N LYS A 91 9.58 -8.91 17.14
CA LYS A 91 10.50 -9.08 16.00
C LYS A 91 9.82 -9.78 14.83
N GLU A 92 9.08 -10.86 15.08
CA GLU A 92 8.32 -11.58 14.04
C GLU A 92 7.23 -10.71 13.41
N ASN A 93 6.45 -9.99 14.22
CA ASN A 93 5.46 -9.04 13.71
C ASN A 93 6.12 -7.93 12.87
N GLY A 94 7.30 -7.44 13.28
CA GLY A 94 8.08 -6.51 12.49
C GLY A 94 8.46 -7.07 11.12
N HIS A 95 8.93 -8.32 11.08
CA HIS A 95 9.25 -9.02 9.82
C HIS A 95 8.01 -9.20 8.94
N LEU A 96 6.89 -9.68 9.50
CA LEU A 96 5.63 -9.86 8.77
C LEU A 96 5.12 -8.53 8.20
N PHE A 97 5.23 -7.44 8.95
CA PHE A 97 4.85 -6.12 8.47
C PHE A 97 5.67 -5.70 7.25
N LEU A 98 7.00 -5.89 7.30
CA LEU A 98 7.87 -5.61 6.15
C LEU A 98 7.47 -6.44 4.92
N SER A 99 7.31 -7.76 5.07
CA SER A 99 6.87 -8.64 3.98
C SER A 99 5.51 -8.22 3.41
N LEU A 100 4.55 -7.85 4.25
CA LEU A 100 3.23 -7.40 3.81
C LEU A 100 3.31 -6.08 3.02
N THR A 101 4.17 -5.14 3.45
CA THR A 101 4.36 -3.87 2.73
C THR A 101 5.03 -4.08 1.38
N GLU A 102 5.97 -5.02 1.27
CA GLU A 102 6.60 -5.40 0.01
C GLU A 102 5.59 -6.05 -0.93
N GLN A 103 4.82 -7.02 -0.44
CA GLN A 103 3.76 -7.67 -1.20
C GLN A 103 2.74 -6.66 -1.75
N ARG A 104 2.31 -5.67 -0.95
CA ARG A 104 1.41 -4.61 -1.43
C ARG A 104 2.03 -3.76 -2.54
N LYS A 105 3.33 -3.48 -2.48
CA LYS A 105 4.02 -2.73 -3.55
C LYS A 105 4.03 -3.54 -4.84
N ASP A 106 4.31 -4.84 -4.76
CA ASP A 106 4.34 -5.70 -5.94
C ASP A 106 2.94 -5.95 -6.51
N GLN A 107 1.93 -6.08 -5.65
CA GLN A 107 0.53 -6.10 -6.09
C GLN A 107 0.17 -4.84 -6.89
N LYS A 108 0.55 -3.66 -6.39
CA LYS A 108 0.28 -2.39 -7.09
C LYS A 108 0.98 -2.32 -8.45
N LYS A 109 2.23 -2.79 -8.55
CA LYS A 109 2.95 -2.88 -9.83
C LYS A 109 2.28 -3.85 -10.81
N LEU A 110 1.78 -4.98 -10.30
CA LEU A 110 1.08 -5.97 -11.11
C LEU A 110 -0.24 -5.41 -11.64
N GLU A 111 -1.02 -4.74 -10.78
CA GLU A 111 -2.26 -4.06 -11.17
C GLU A 111 -2.01 -3.02 -12.27
N GLN A 112 -0.95 -2.19 -12.13
CA GLN A 112 -0.56 -1.24 -13.17
C GLN A 112 -0.21 -1.95 -14.49
N THR A 113 0.62 -2.99 -14.44
CA THR A 113 1.00 -3.76 -15.64
C THR A 113 -0.21 -4.36 -16.34
N VAL A 114 -1.17 -4.89 -15.58
CA VAL A 114 -2.41 -5.46 -16.12
C VAL A 114 -3.26 -4.39 -16.80
N GLU A 115 -3.36 -3.20 -16.21
CA GLU A 115 -4.12 -2.10 -16.81
C GLU A 115 -3.47 -1.60 -18.11
N GLU A 116 -2.14 -1.46 -18.13
CA GLU A 116 -1.38 -1.13 -19.35
C GLU A 116 -1.58 -2.20 -20.45
N MET A 117 -1.56 -3.50 -20.08
CA MET A 117 -1.83 -4.58 -21.03
C MET A 117 -3.25 -4.52 -21.60
N LYS A 118 -4.28 -4.23 -20.79
CA LYS A 118 -5.66 -4.06 -21.27
C LYS A 118 -5.79 -2.90 -22.25
N GLN A 119 -5.13 -1.77 -21.98
CA GLN A 119 -5.12 -0.63 -22.90
C GLN A 119 -4.43 -0.99 -24.22
N ASN A 120 -3.31 -1.71 -24.16
CA ASN A 120 -2.61 -2.20 -25.35
C ASN A 120 -3.45 -3.21 -26.14
N GLU A 121 -4.14 -4.12 -25.46
CA GLU A 121 -5.04 -5.10 -26.08
C GLU A 121 -6.21 -4.41 -26.79
N THR A 122 -6.88 -3.45 -26.13
CA THR A 122 -7.99 -2.72 -26.75
C THR A 122 -7.56 -1.89 -27.96
N THR A 123 -6.37 -1.27 -27.92
CA THR A 123 -5.83 -0.55 -29.08
C THR A 123 -5.41 -1.49 -30.21
N ALA A 124 -4.85 -2.66 -29.89
CA ALA A 124 -4.52 -3.69 -30.89
C ALA A 124 -5.80 -4.26 -31.55
N MET A 125 -6.85 -4.53 -30.78
CA MET A 125 -8.14 -4.98 -31.32
C MET A 125 -8.77 -3.94 -32.24
N LYS A 126 -8.73 -2.65 -31.89
CA LYS A 126 -9.23 -1.57 -32.77
C LYS A 126 -8.47 -1.53 -34.10
N LYS A 127 -7.13 -1.59 -34.06
CA LYS A 127 -6.30 -1.65 -35.28
C LYS A 127 -6.59 -2.89 -36.12
N GLN A 128 -6.80 -4.03 -35.48
CA GLN A 128 -7.14 -5.27 -36.18
C GLN A 128 -8.52 -5.16 -36.86
N GLN A 129 -9.50 -4.55 -36.20
CA GLN A 129 -10.81 -4.29 -36.79
C GLN A 129 -10.70 -3.37 -38.01
N GLU A 130 -9.97 -2.26 -37.89
CA GLU A 130 -9.74 -1.32 -39.00
C GLU A 130 -9.10 -2.00 -40.21
N LEU A 131 -8.05 -2.81 -39.99
CA LEU A 131 -7.40 -3.58 -41.06
C LEU A 131 -8.32 -4.65 -41.67
N THR A 132 -9.22 -5.23 -40.88
CA THR A 132 -10.20 -6.21 -41.36
C THR A 132 -11.22 -5.53 -42.27
N ASP A 133 -11.71 -4.35 -41.87
CA ASP A 133 -12.66 -3.55 -42.64
C ASP A 133 -12.03 -3.04 -43.96
N GLU A 134 -10.77 -2.58 -43.92
CA GLU A 134 -10.03 -2.18 -45.12
C GLU A 134 -9.83 -3.35 -46.09
N ASN A 135 -9.43 -4.52 -45.59
CA ASN A 135 -9.30 -5.72 -46.42
C ASN A 135 -10.62 -6.13 -47.08
N PHE A 136 -11.73 -5.98 -46.37
CA PHE A 136 -13.06 -6.23 -46.92
C PHE A 136 -13.39 -5.24 -48.06
N ASP A 137 -13.14 -3.94 -47.86
CA ASP A 137 -13.36 -2.93 -48.91
C ASP A 137 -12.47 -3.16 -50.14
N LEU A 138 -11.18 -3.45 -49.93
CA LEU A 138 -10.25 -3.77 -51.01
C LEU A 138 -10.68 -5.02 -51.78
N SER A 139 -11.13 -6.07 -51.08
CA SER A 139 -11.64 -7.30 -51.69
C SER A 139 -12.89 -7.03 -52.55
N ARG A 140 -13.81 -6.20 -52.07
CA ARG A 140 -14.98 -5.76 -52.83
C ARG A 140 -14.57 -5.01 -54.11
N ARG A 141 -13.71 -3.98 -53.99
CA ARG A 141 -13.20 -3.21 -55.15
C ARG A 141 -12.46 -4.10 -56.15
N LEU A 142 -11.72 -5.10 -55.68
CA LEU A 142 -11.01 -6.04 -56.54
C LEU A 142 -11.98 -6.95 -57.31
N SER A 143 -13.06 -7.40 -56.67
CA SER A 143 -14.13 -8.15 -57.32
C SER A 143 -14.83 -7.31 -58.40
N GLU A 144 -15.17 -6.05 -58.09
CA GLU A 144 -15.75 -5.11 -59.06
C GLU A 144 -14.83 -4.89 -60.27
N LYS A 145 -13.53 -4.65 -60.03
CA LYS A 145 -12.54 -4.53 -61.10
C LYS A 145 -12.44 -5.79 -61.95
N LYS A 146 -12.50 -6.97 -61.34
CA LYS A 146 -12.50 -8.25 -62.06
C LYS A 146 -13.73 -8.39 -62.96
N MET A 147 -14.91 -7.99 -62.49
CA MET A 147 -16.13 -7.98 -63.29
C MET A 147 -16.04 -7.02 -64.48
N ILE A 148 -15.53 -5.81 -64.26
CA ILE A 148 -15.32 -4.81 -65.32
C ILE A 148 -14.31 -5.34 -66.36
N TYR A 149 -13.17 -5.88 -65.90
CA TYR A 149 -12.17 -6.46 -66.79
C TYR A 149 -12.75 -7.57 -67.67
N ASN A 150 -13.52 -8.49 -67.09
CA ASN A 150 -14.17 -9.56 -67.83
C ASN A 150 -15.22 -9.04 -68.84
N ALA A 151 -15.88 -7.93 -68.56
CA ALA A 151 -16.79 -7.28 -69.50
C ALA A 151 -16.01 -6.62 -70.65
N LEU A 152 -14.95 -5.87 -70.34
CA LEU A 152 -14.07 -5.25 -71.34
C LEU A 152 -13.38 -6.27 -72.23
N GLN A 153 -12.97 -7.42 -71.68
CA GLN A 153 -12.36 -8.51 -72.44
C GLN A 153 -13.35 -9.10 -73.46
N ARG A 154 -14.60 -9.36 -73.05
CA ARG A 154 -15.67 -9.80 -73.97
C ARG A 154 -15.97 -8.76 -75.04
N GLU A 155 -16.01 -7.49 -74.67
CA GLU A 155 -16.22 -6.38 -75.60
C GLU A 155 -15.09 -6.28 -76.63
N LYS A 156 -13.84 -6.42 -76.17
CA LYS A 156 -12.65 -6.44 -77.03
C LYS A 156 -12.74 -7.59 -78.04
N GLU A 157 -13.02 -8.81 -77.58
CA GLU A 157 -13.19 -9.99 -78.45
C GLU A 157 -14.31 -9.79 -79.49
N ARG A 158 -15.42 -9.16 -79.09
CA ARG A 158 -16.53 -8.83 -80.00
C ARG A 158 -16.09 -7.81 -81.06
N LEU A 159 -15.45 -6.72 -80.65
CA LEU A 159 -14.96 -5.68 -81.55
C LEU A 159 -13.88 -6.19 -82.50
N GLU A 160 -12.99 -7.08 -82.04
CA GLU A 160 -12.01 -7.76 -82.89
C GLU A 160 -12.71 -8.62 -83.95
N GLY A 161 -13.72 -9.40 -83.57
CA GLY A 161 -14.53 -10.18 -84.53
C GLY A 161 -15.29 -9.31 -85.54
N GLU A 162 -15.90 -8.21 -85.09
CA GLU A 162 -16.54 -7.22 -85.96
C GLU A 162 -15.54 -6.55 -86.91
N ASN A 163 -14.34 -6.20 -86.42
CA ASN A 163 -13.26 -5.61 -87.22
C ASN A 163 -12.80 -6.57 -88.32
N ASP A 164 -12.65 -7.86 -88.00
CA ASP A 164 -12.27 -8.89 -88.97
C ASP A 164 -13.37 -9.16 -90.02
N LEU A 165 -14.64 -9.01 -89.65
CA LEU A 165 -15.76 -9.02 -90.61
C LEU A 165 -15.71 -7.79 -91.53
N LEU A 166 -15.53 -6.60 -90.97
CA LEU A 166 -15.43 -5.36 -91.73
C LEU A 166 -14.23 -5.36 -92.68
N LYS A 167 -13.06 -5.86 -92.24
CA LYS A 167 -11.89 -6.03 -93.12
C LYS A 167 -12.21 -6.91 -94.32
N ARG A 168 -12.87 -8.05 -94.09
CA ARG A 168 -13.30 -8.96 -95.19
C ARG A 168 -14.28 -8.28 -96.13
N GLU A 169 -15.26 -7.57 -95.60
CA GLU A 169 -16.25 -6.85 -96.39
C GLU A 169 -15.63 -5.71 -97.19
N ASN A 170 -14.73 -4.94 -96.59
CA ASN A 170 -14.02 -3.86 -97.25
C ASN A 170 -13.15 -4.40 -98.40
N SER A 171 -12.41 -5.50 -98.18
CA SER A 171 -11.69 -6.19 -99.25
C SER A 171 -12.63 -6.69 -100.37
N ARG A 172 -13.83 -7.18 -100.03
CA ARG A 172 -14.85 -7.58 -101.01
C ARG A 172 -15.32 -6.39 -101.86
N LEU A 173 -15.64 -5.26 -101.23
CA LEU A 173 -16.10 -4.05 -101.91
C LEU A 173 -14.99 -3.44 -102.79
N LEU A 174 -13.75 -3.39 -102.31
CA LEU A 174 -12.58 -2.97 -103.09
C LEU A 174 -12.42 -3.83 -104.35
N SER A 175 -12.60 -5.14 -104.23
CA SER A 175 -12.60 -6.07 -105.37
C SER A 175 -13.70 -5.76 -106.40
N TYR A 176 -14.93 -5.44 -105.97
CA TYR A 176 -16.01 -5.01 -106.87
C TYR A 176 -15.73 -3.68 -107.60
N MET A 177 -14.94 -2.78 -107.00
CA MET A 177 -14.54 -1.51 -107.61
C MET A 177 -13.29 -1.63 -108.50
N GLY A 178 -12.73 -2.83 -108.67
CA GLY A 178 -11.49 -3.04 -109.45
C GLY A 178 -10.25 -2.40 -108.83
N LEU A 179 -10.33 -2.00 -107.55
CA LEU A 179 -9.22 -1.40 -106.80
C LEU A 179 -8.54 -2.53 -106.01
N ASP A 180 -7.39 -2.98 -106.51
CA ASP A 180 -6.60 -4.00 -105.81
C ASP A 180 -5.93 -3.38 -104.57
N PHE A 181 -5.83 -4.15 -103.48
CA PHE A 181 -5.39 -3.67 -102.15
C PHE A 181 -3.95 -3.09 -102.16
N ASN A 182 -3.22 -3.28 -103.25
CA ASN A 182 -1.84 -2.84 -103.45
C ASN A 182 -1.69 -1.50 -104.19
N SER A 183 -2.77 -0.72 -104.44
CA SER A 183 -2.69 0.51 -105.25
C SER A 183 -3.20 1.80 -104.58
N LEU A 184 -3.50 1.80 -103.28
CA LEU A 184 -3.83 3.02 -102.54
C LEU A 184 -2.83 3.24 -101.39
N PRO A 185 -2.15 4.40 -101.32
CA PRO A 185 -1.27 4.71 -100.21
C PRO A 185 -2.16 5.05 -99.01
N TYR A 186 -2.43 4.08 -98.14
CA TYR A 186 -2.80 4.40 -96.77
C TYR A 186 -1.52 4.84 -96.06
N GLN A 187 -1.14 6.10 -96.27
CA GLN A 187 -0.18 6.78 -95.42
C GLN A 187 -0.81 6.90 -94.04
N VAL A 188 -0.33 6.07 -93.12
CA VAL A 188 -0.26 6.43 -91.70
C VAL A 188 0.52 7.75 -91.65
N PRO A 189 -0.01 8.84 -91.07
CA PRO A 189 0.84 9.95 -90.68
C PRO A 189 1.68 9.48 -89.49
N THR A 190 2.82 8.88 -89.76
CA THR A 190 3.96 8.97 -88.84
C THR A 190 4.43 10.42 -88.91
N SER A 191 3.82 11.28 -88.10
CA SER A 191 4.31 12.65 -87.91
C SER A 191 5.33 12.62 -86.77
N ASP A 192 6.51 12.09 -87.08
CA ASP A 192 7.73 12.59 -86.45
C ASP A 192 8.17 13.81 -87.26
N GLU A 193 8.49 14.88 -86.52
CA GLU A 193 9.12 16.14 -86.93
C GLU A 193 8.31 17.16 -87.76
N GLY A 194 8.09 18.34 -87.15
CA GLY A 194 8.09 19.57 -87.92
C GLY A 194 7.34 20.76 -87.31
N GLY A 195 8.09 21.67 -86.70
CA GLY A 195 8.01 23.06 -87.14
C GLY A 195 7.00 23.95 -86.43
N ALA A 196 7.55 24.83 -85.59
CA ALA A 196 6.97 26.12 -85.26
C ALA A 196 6.51 26.88 -86.52
N GLY A 197 5.27 27.35 -86.53
CA GLY A 197 4.72 28.17 -87.60
C GLY A 197 3.39 28.80 -87.18
N GLN A 198 3.36 30.13 -87.15
CA GLN A 198 2.33 30.98 -86.56
C GLN A 198 1.09 31.14 -87.47
N ASN A 199 -0.11 30.96 -86.88
CA ASN A 199 -1.40 31.71 -87.04
C ASN A 199 -2.05 31.82 -88.45
N PRO A 200 -3.38 32.13 -88.64
CA PRO A 200 -4.32 32.76 -87.69
C PRO A 200 -5.76 32.20 -87.62
N GLY A 201 -6.37 32.32 -86.44
CA GLY A 201 -7.74 32.78 -86.21
C GLY A 201 -8.91 32.10 -86.92
N LEU A 202 -9.62 31.22 -86.20
CA LEU A 202 -11.08 31.21 -86.19
C LEU A 202 -11.57 30.82 -84.79
N VAL A 203 -12.26 31.79 -84.20
CA VAL A 203 -12.78 31.83 -82.84
C VAL A 203 -14.10 31.05 -82.79
N TYR A 204 -14.19 30.06 -81.91
CA TYR A 204 -15.45 29.78 -81.21
C TYR A 204 -15.13 29.39 -79.77
N GLY A 205 -15.48 30.29 -78.85
CA GLY A 205 -15.18 30.15 -77.43
C GLY A 205 -16.11 29.16 -76.73
N ASN A 206 -15.59 28.52 -75.68
CA ASN A 206 -16.39 27.94 -74.60
C ASN A 206 -16.30 28.87 -73.37
N PRO A 207 -17.43 29.40 -72.84
CA PRO A 207 -17.43 30.51 -71.89
C PRO A 207 -17.57 30.05 -70.43
N TYR A 208 -16.62 29.30 -69.85
CA TYR A 208 -16.50 29.16 -68.38
C TYR A 208 -15.06 28.86 -67.95
N SER A 209 -14.15 29.79 -68.22
CA SER A 209 -12.88 29.90 -67.49
C SER A 209 -12.79 31.30 -66.89
N GLY A 210 -13.55 31.50 -65.81
CA GLY A 210 -13.51 32.70 -64.98
C GLY A 210 -12.37 32.61 -63.98
N ILE A 211 -11.39 33.50 -64.16
CA ILE A 211 -10.18 33.73 -63.36
C ILE A 211 -10.54 34.37 -62.02
N GLN A 212 -9.80 34.06 -60.94
CA GLN A 212 -9.28 35.12 -60.07
C GLN A 212 -8.06 34.69 -59.23
N GLU A 213 -6.89 35.07 -59.73
CA GLU A 213 -5.73 35.39 -58.89
C GLU A 213 -5.81 36.87 -58.48
N SER A 214 -5.59 37.17 -57.20
CA SER A 214 -4.94 38.41 -56.71
C SER A 214 -4.49 38.15 -55.26
N SER A 215 -3.18 38.11 -54.98
CA SER A 215 -2.34 39.23 -54.54
C SER A 215 -2.42 39.52 -53.02
N SER A 216 -1.31 39.19 -52.36
CA SER A 216 -0.83 39.42 -50.96
C SER A 216 -0.74 40.92 -50.57
N PRO A 217 -0.17 41.38 -49.41
CA PRO A 217 0.14 40.82 -48.07
C PRO A 217 -0.23 41.79 -46.88
N SER A 218 0.23 41.50 -45.65
CA SER A 218 0.52 42.39 -44.47
C SER A 218 -0.47 42.29 -43.27
N GLN A 219 -0.08 41.85 -42.07
CA GLN A 219 0.75 42.43 -40.98
C GLN A 219 -0.09 43.15 -39.88
N LEU A 220 0.24 42.88 -38.60
CA LEU A 220 -0.05 43.62 -37.35
C LEU A 220 -1.23 43.19 -36.43
N SER A 221 -0.88 42.36 -35.43
CA SER A 221 -0.82 42.66 -33.98
C SER A 221 -1.99 43.30 -33.18
N ILE A 222 -2.29 42.63 -32.04
CA ILE A 222 -2.68 43.14 -30.69
C ILE A 222 -4.15 43.54 -30.43
N LYS A 223 -4.86 42.80 -29.55
CA LYS A 223 -5.25 43.17 -28.15
C LYS A 223 -6.23 42.18 -27.51
N LYS A 224 -6.05 41.90 -26.21
CA LYS A 224 -7.05 41.33 -25.29
C LYS A 224 -8.17 42.34 -25.02
N CYS A 225 -9.38 41.87 -24.73
CA CYS A 225 -10.37 42.61 -23.94
C CYS A 225 -10.84 41.77 -22.74
N PRO A 226 -10.78 42.29 -21.50
CA PRO A 226 -11.37 41.71 -20.30
C PRO A 226 -12.81 42.22 -20.09
N ILE A 227 -13.64 41.42 -19.41
CA ILE A 227 -15.04 41.68 -19.00
C ILE A 227 -16.09 41.19 -20.01
N CYS A 228 -16.38 39.89 -19.98
CA CYS A 228 -17.73 39.34 -20.21
C CYS A 228 -17.93 38.19 -19.20
N LYS A 229 -18.91 38.32 -18.31
CA LYS A 229 -19.41 37.29 -17.39
C LYS A 229 -20.83 36.91 -17.83
N ALA A 230 -21.20 35.68 -17.46
CA ALA A 230 -22.53 35.04 -17.52
C ALA A 230 -22.97 34.55 -18.90
N ASP A 231 -23.55 33.37 -19.09
CA ASP A 231 -23.76 32.10 -18.38
C ASP A 231 -24.03 31.13 -19.57
N ASP A 232 -23.67 29.85 -19.60
CA ASP A 232 -24.42 28.76 -18.97
C ASP A 232 -23.84 27.46 -19.58
N ILE A 233 -23.38 26.53 -18.74
CA ILE A 233 -23.36 25.06 -18.90
C ILE A 233 -22.77 24.58 -17.55
N CYS A 234 -23.69 24.23 -16.67
CA CYS A 234 -23.45 23.74 -15.33
C CYS A 234 -22.90 22.31 -15.38
N ASP A 235 -21.67 22.11 -14.90
CA ASP A 235 -21.07 20.80 -14.66
C ASP A 235 -21.64 20.19 -13.38
N HIS A 236 -22.69 19.38 -13.51
CA HIS A 236 -23.31 18.64 -12.39
C HIS A 236 -22.43 17.54 -11.77
N THR A 237 -21.19 17.37 -12.24
CA THR A 237 -20.26 16.35 -11.74
C THR A 237 -19.28 16.87 -10.69
N LEU A 238 -19.10 18.20 -10.55
CA LEU A 238 -18.11 18.75 -9.62
C LEU A 238 -18.63 18.91 -8.18
N GLU A 239 -19.93 19.16 -7.99
CA GLU A 239 -20.53 19.29 -6.65
C GLU A 239 -20.57 17.96 -5.88
N GLN A 240 -20.74 16.84 -6.58
CA GLN A 240 -20.81 15.53 -5.92
C GLN A 240 -19.43 15.05 -5.41
N GLN A 241 -18.35 15.49 -6.07
CA GLN A 241 -16.98 15.15 -5.67
C GLN A 241 -16.42 16.10 -4.61
N GLN A 242 -16.90 17.36 -4.55
CA GLN A 242 -16.58 18.28 -3.46
C GLN A 242 -17.35 17.99 -2.16
N MET A 243 -18.58 17.47 -2.22
CA MET A 243 -19.31 17.03 -1.02
C MET A 243 -18.67 15.82 -0.34
N GLN A 244 -18.02 14.92 -1.11
CA GLN A 244 -17.36 13.74 -0.56
C GLN A 244 -16.07 14.08 0.21
N ALA A 245 -15.49 15.26 -0.03
CA ALA A 245 -14.32 15.77 0.69
C ALA A 245 -14.65 16.47 2.02
N LEU A 246 -15.93 16.65 2.35
CA LEU A 246 -16.42 17.42 3.50
C LEU A 246 -17.21 16.59 4.51
N CYS A 247 -17.23 15.26 4.38
CA CYS A 247 -17.96 14.37 5.28
C CYS A 247 -17.06 13.24 5.81
N LEU A 248 -17.17 12.95 7.11
CA LEU A 248 -16.53 11.86 7.82
C LEU A 248 -17.50 10.68 7.91
N ASN A 249 -17.11 9.52 7.39
CA ASN A 249 -17.95 8.33 7.39
C ASN A 249 -17.48 7.37 8.49
N CYS A 250 -18.42 6.89 9.33
CA CYS A 250 -18.12 5.89 10.34
C CYS A 250 -17.89 4.52 9.68
N PRO A 251 -16.72 3.89 9.86
CA PRO A 251 -16.40 2.62 9.19
C PRO A 251 -17.14 1.41 9.78
N ILE A 252 -17.93 1.59 10.85
CA ILE A 252 -18.59 0.49 11.58
C ILE A 252 -20.10 0.44 11.29
N CYS A 253 -20.74 1.59 11.06
CA CYS A 253 -22.19 1.66 10.83
C CYS A 253 -22.62 2.58 9.70
N ASP A 254 -21.67 2.99 8.84
CA ASP A 254 -21.87 3.81 7.64
C ASP A 254 -22.63 5.13 7.86
N LYS A 255 -22.65 5.63 9.11
CA LYS A 255 -23.18 6.95 9.45
C LYS A 255 -22.25 8.04 8.94
N ILE A 256 -22.84 9.03 8.29
CA ILE A 256 -22.15 10.16 7.65
C ILE A 256 -22.26 11.37 8.56
N PHE A 257 -21.14 12.01 8.86
CA PHE A 257 -21.02 13.21 9.67
C PHE A 257 -20.38 14.35 8.86
N PRO A 258 -20.77 15.61 9.03
CA PRO A 258 -20.06 16.74 8.43
C PRO A 258 -18.63 16.86 8.97
N ALA A 259 -17.67 17.28 8.16
CA ALA A 259 -16.27 17.48 8.57
C ALA A 259 -16.09 18.59 9.62
N THR A 260 -17.09 19.47 9.78
CA THR A 260 -17.14 20.47 10.85
C THR A 260 -17.40 19.87 12.23
N GLU A 261 -17.90 18.63 12.31
CA GLU A 261 -18.33 17.95 13.53
C GLU A 261 -17.38 16.81 13.93
N LYS A 262 -16.07 17.06 13.83
CA LYS A 262 -15.02 16.06 14.08
C LYS A 262 -15.11 15.40 15.47
N GLN A 263 -15.45 16.18 16.51
CA GLN A 263 -15.56 15.65 17.88
C GLN A 263 -16.71 14.65 18.03
N ILE A 264 -17.85 14.94 17.41
CA ILE A 264 -19.04 14.06 17.44
C ILE A 264 -18.75 12.75 16.71
N PHE A 265 -18.01 12.82 15.60
CA PHE A 265 -17.53 11.64 14.89
C PHE A 265 -16.59 10.78 15.74
N GLU A 266 -15.61 11.38 16.43
CA GLU A 266 -14.66 10.64 17.28
C GLU A 266 -15.39 9.98 18.46
N ASP A 267 -16.30 10.70 19.14
CA ASP A 267 -17.12 10.15 20.23
C ASP A 267 -18.01 9.00 19.72
N HIS A 268 -18.59 9.13 18.53
CA HIS A 268 -19.41 8.08 17.91
C HIS A 268 -18.60 6.82 17.59
N VAL A 269 -17.38 6.96 17.07
CA VAL A 269 -16.47 5.82 16.82
C VAL A 269 -16.08 5.14 18.14
N PHE A 270 -15.87 5.93 19.20
CA PHE A 270 -15.56 5.41 20.53
C PHE A 270 -16.72 4.59 21.12
N CYS A 271 -17.99 4.96 20.89
CA CYS A 271 -19.14 4.18 21.34
C CYS A 271 -19.20 2.75 20.78
N HIS A 272 -18.58 2.46 19.64
CA HIS A 272 -18.50 1.08 19.12
C HIS A 272 -17.42 0.23 19.81
N SER A 273 -16.54 0.87 20.59
CA SER A 273 -15.45 0.21 21.32
C SER A 273 -15.81 -0.08 22.78
N LEU A 274 -17.01 0.34 23.23
CA LEU A 274 -17.58 0.08 24.55
C LEU A 274 -18.61 -1.05 24.47
#